data_AF-A0A9E5EKH9-F1
#
_entry.id   AF-A0A9E5EKH9-F1
#
_cell.length_a   1.000
_cell.length_b   1.000
_cell.length_c   1.000
_cell.angle_alpha   90.00
_cell.angle_beta   90.00
_cell.angle_gamma   90.00
#
_symmetry.space_group_name_H-M   'P 1'
#
loop_
_entity.id
_entity.type
_entity.pdbx_description
1 polymer ?
#
loop_
_entity_poly.entity_id
_entity_poly.type
_entity_poly.pdbx_seq_one_letter_code
_entity_poly.pdbx_strand_id
1 'polypeptide(L)'
;AEILQQTERTLKFVLPKELPVGVVCFRIQVDGVFSELQKLNAPKVWWIQGDQVESATPGGWIRLFGLNLGLKKGAKLILRNNGTTVPLRLIAVDDYNFCAEVPDTVVVGGYQVEFKSGESPTGENVVAGKVEIVTSPKQLNKVYNVTDSGAKPGQPDAIQYYTGMKALDQVDSTESIQKALNAAGKSGGGVVYFPRGIYVLSKGVEVPAGVILRGAGRGQTALSWVDDQLPREKEDLVKLMWGSLLFKPIPDPQNAAHPYLIRGPGHFGVEDLAIYAVNHRAGILSDFPDTAPGAGYVKIHRVLMRLNRFINVQRTGRHYADAEEAFLRRWKDEPKGGA
;
A
#
# COMPACT_ATOMS: atom_id res chain seq x y z
N ALA A 1 -42.40 -10.13 11.94
CA ALA A 1 -41.53 -10.63 10.85
C ALA A 1 -41.73 -12.15 10.76
N GLU A 2 -41.74 -12.71 9.56
CA GLU A 2 -41.79 -14.16 9.38
C GLU A 2 -40.47 -14.79 9.83
N ILE A 3 -40.51 -15.79 10.71
CA ILE A 3 -39.34 -16.53 11.17
C ILE A 3 -39.12 -17.72 10.22
N LEU A 4 -37.93 -17.79 9.63
CA LEU A 4 -37.54 -18.87 8.70
C LEU A 4 -36.78 -20.01 9.40
N GLN A 5 -36.00 -19.68 10.44
CA GLN A 5 -35.21 -20.65 11.19
C GLN A 5 -34.92 -20.11 12.59
N GLN A 6 -34.97 -20.99 13.58
CA GLN A 6 -34.63 -20.69 14.96
C GLN A 6 -33.84 -21.86 15.57
N THR A 7 -32.76 -21.54 16.27
CA THR A 7 -32.04 -22.45 17.17
C THR A 7 -31.88 -21.78 18.53
N GLU A 8 -31.25 -22.45 19.50
CA GLU A 8 -30.91 -21.84 20.79
C GLU A 8 -30.05 -20.57 20.67
N ARG A 9 -29.28 -20.41 19.58
CA ARG A 9 -28.32 -19.29 19.42
C ARG A 9 -28.51 -18.47 18.14
N THR A 10 -29.42 -18.87 17.27
CA THR A 10 -29.58 -18.21 15.96
C THR A 10 -31.05 -18.00 15.62
N LEU A 11 -31.32 -16.87 14.98
CA LEU A 11 -32.64 -16.52 14.47
C LEU A 11 -32.48 -15.99 13.04
N LYS A 12 -33.25 -16.55 12.11
CA LYS A 12 -33.36 -16.10 10.72
C LYS A 12 -34.80 -15.70 10.46
N PHE A 13 -35.01 -14.49 9.96
CA PHE A 13 -36.33 -13.95 9.71
C PHE A 13 -36.34 -13.06 8.46
N VAL A 14 -37.51 -12.87 7.87
CA VAL A 14 -37.74 -12.00 6.72
C VAL A 14 -38.04 -10.59 7.21
N LEU A 15 -37.29 -9.60 6.69
CA LEU A 15 -37.63 -8.20 6.86
C LEU A 15 -38.87 -7.86 6.02
N PRO A 16 -39.89 -7.17 6.58
CA PRO A 16 -41.05 -6.71 5.81
C PRO A 16 -40.61 -5.91 4.58
N LYS A 17 -41.26 -6.17 3.43
CA LYS A 17 -40.88 -5.57 2.13
C LYS A 17 -41.11 -4.06 2.09
N GLU A 18 -41.98 -3.57 2.95
CA GLU A 18 -42.40 -2.17 3.06
C GLU A 18 -41.39 -1.34 3.85
N LEU A 19 -40.41 -1.98 4.52
CA LEU A 19 -39.38 -1.25 5.25
C LEU A 19 -38.47 -0.50 4.27
N PRO A 20 -38.22 0.80 4.52
CA PRO A 20 -37.27 1.55 3.71
C PRO A 20 -35.85 1.02 3.92
N VAL A 21 -34.99 1.20 2.90
CA VAL A 21 -33.56 0.95 3.02
C VAL A 21 -33.00 1.78 4.17
N GLY A 22 -32.30 1.13 5.10
CA GLY A 22 -31.65 1.80 6.22
C GLY A 22 -31.43 0.91 7.43
N VAL A 23 -31.24 1.57 8.58
CA VAL A 23 -31.11 0.91 9.88
C VAL A 23 -32.49 0.38 10.29
N VAL A 24 -32.53 -0.92 10.58
CA VAL A 24 -33.75 -1.58 11.08
C VAL A 24 -33.56 -1.91 12.55
N CYS A 25 -34.42 -1.33 13.38
CA CYS A 25 -34.49 -1.68 14.80
C CYS A 25 -35.46 -2.84 15.00
N PHE A 26 -35.08 -3.82 15.82
CA PHE A 26 -35.93 -4.95 16.17
C PHE A 26 -35.74 -5.37 17.62
N ARG A 27 -36.74 -6.03 18.18
CA ARG A 27 -36.67 -6.75 19.46
C ARG A 27 -37.19 -8.17 19.23
N ILE A 28 -36.67 -9.11 19.99
CA ILE A 28 -37.16 -10.50 20.02
C ILE A 28 -38.13 -10.58 21.20
N GLN A 29 -39.30 -11.17 21.00
CA GLN A 29 -40.28 -11.40 22.05
C GLN A 29 -40.41 -12.90 22.33
N VAL A 30 -40.30 -13.29 23.60
CA VAL A 30 -40.54 -14.67 24.08
C VAL A 30 -41.39 -14.57 25.34
N ASP A 31 -42.54 -15.26 25.35
CA ASP A 31 -43.47 -15.31 26.50
C ASP A 31 -43.83 -13.95 27.11
N GLY A 32 -44.04 -12.95 26.25
CA GLY A 32 -44.37 -11.59 26.69
C GLY A 32 -43.16 -10.71 27.05
N VAL A 33 -41.96 -11.28 27.15
CA VAL A 33 -40.72 -10.57 27.47
C VAL A 33 -40.02 -10.14 26.18
N PHE A 34 -39.62 -8.87 26.10
CA PHE A 34 -38.84 -8.33 24.98
C PHE A 34 -37.34 -8.32 25.30
N SER A 35 -36.53 -8.62 24.29
CA SER A 35 -35.09 -8.37 24.32
C SER A 35 -34.75 -6.88 24.33
N GLU A 36 -33.48 -6.59 24.60
CA GLU A 36 -32.88 -5.30 24.26
C GLU A 36 -33.09 -4.95 22.78
N LEU A 37 -33.12 -3.65 22.48
CA LEU A 37 -33.26 -3.15 21.12
C LEU A 37 -32.01 -3.49 20.30
N GLN A 38 -32.19 -4.26 19.24
CA GLN A 38 -31.14 -4.64 18.30
C GLN A 38 -31.27 -3.84 17.01
N LYS A 39 -30.14 -3.66 16.31
CA LYS A 39 -30.07 -2.88 15.07
C LYS A 39 -29.38 -3.66 13.97
N LEU A 40 -30.04 -3.75 12.82
CA LEU A 40 -29.47 -4.22 11.57
C LEU A 40 -29.06 -3.03 10.70
N ASN A 41 -28.03 -3.22 9.88
CA ASN A 41 -27.52 -2.21 8.95
C ASN A 41 -27.05 -0.90 9.60
N ALA A 42 -26.93 -0.86 10.93
CA ALA A 42 -26.31 0.24 11.64
C ALA A 42 -24.85 0.39 11.20
N PRO A 43 -24.33 1.63 11.06
CA PRO A 43 -22.93 1.85 10.76
C PRO A 43 -22.06 1.25 11.87
N LYS A 44 -21.06 0.47 11.47
CA LYS A 44 -20.08 -0.10 12.40
C LYS A 44 -18.71 0.38 11.99
N VAL A 45 -18.18 1.38 12.70
CA VAL A 45 -16.81 1.84 12.52
C VAL A 45 -15.88 0.93 13.33
N TRP A 46 -14.85 0.40 12.70
CA TRP A 46 -13.84 -0.43 13.36
C TRP A 46 -12.61 0.38 13.77
N TRP A 47 -12.13 1.24 12.87
CA TRP A 47 -11.02 2.15 13.14
C TRP A 47 -11.03 3.33 12.16
N ILE A 48 -10.18 4.30 12.46
CA ILE A 48 -10.00 5.52 11.67
C ILE A 48 -8.53 5.64 11.26
N GLN A 49 -8.28 6.36 10.17
CA GLN A 49 -6.93 6.67 9.68
C GLN A 49 -6.92 8.10 9.15
N GLY A 50 -5.90 8.89 9.51
CA GLY A 50 -5.63 10.18 8.87
C GLY A 50 -4.54 10.10 7.81
N ASP A 51 -4.29 11.19 7.09
CA ASP A 51 -3.23 11.27 6.09
C ASP A 51 -1.82 11.13 6.68
N GLN A 52 -1.67 11.30 8.00
CA GLN A 52 -0.46 11.04 8.79
C GLN A 52 -0.63 9.78 9.67
N VAL A 53 -1.36 8.79 9.17
CA VAL A 53 -1.65 7.50 9.83
C VAL A 53 -2.60 7.65 11.02
N GLU A 54 -2.12 8.13 12.17
CA GLU A 54 -2.90 8.31 13.40
C GLU A 54 -3.44 9.74 13.57
N SER A 55 -2.82 10.69 12.87
CA SER A 55 -3.22 12.09 12.83
C SER A 55 -3.61 12.50 11.40
N ALA A 56 -4.27 13.65 11.29
CA ALA A 56 -4.57 14.27 10.00
C ALA A 56 -4.07 15.71 9.95
N THR A 57 -3.96 16.26 8.76
CA THR A 57 -3.47 17.64 8.55
C THR A 57 -4.55 18.52 7.93
N PRO A 58 -4.48 19.85 8.10
CA PRO A 58 -5.32 20.77 7.32
C PRO A 58 -5.10 20.55 5.82
N GLY A 59 -6.18 20.36 5.05
CA GLY A 59 -6.12 19.99 3.63
C GLY A 59 -5.84 18.51 3.37
N GLY A 60 -5.63 17.71 4.42
CA GLY A 60 -5.42 16.27 4.35
C GLY A 60 -6.74 15.48 4.24
N TRP A 61 -6.74 14.26 4.74
CA TRP A 61 -7.93 13.40 4.70
C TRP A 61 -8.05 12.53 5.95
N ILE A 62 -9.28 12.13 6.24
CA ILE A 62 -9.62 11.12 7.24
C ILE A 62 -10.44 10.03 6.57
N ARG A 63 -10.10 8.78 6.87
CA ARG A 63 -10.79 7.59 6.38
C ARG A 63 -11.29 6.76 7.55
N LEU A 64 -12.56 6.37 7.47
CA LEU A 64 -13.17 5.36 8.32
C LEU A 64 -13.12 4.01 7.63
N PHE A 65 -12.93 2.96 8.41
CA PHE A 65 -13.09 1.57 7.98
C PHE A 65 -14.19 0.90 8.80
N GLY A 66 -15.05 0.14 8.15
CA GLY A 66 -16.24 -0.38 8.81
C GLY A 66 -17.27 -0.98 7.87
N LEU A 67 -18.49 -1.17 8.37
CA LEU A 67 -19.64 -1.64 7.59
C LEU A 67 -20.74 -0.59 7.55
N ASN A 68 -21.53 -0.63 6.47
CA ASN A 68 -22.71 0.22 6.26
C ASN A 68 -22.40 1.73 6.22
N LEU A 69 -21.17 2.11 5.89
CA LEU A 69 -20.73 3.51 5.82
C LEU A 69 -21.23 4.22 4.55
N GLY A 70 -21.55 3.47 3.49
CA GLY A 70 -22.12 3.97 2.24
C GLY A 70 -23.58 3.61 2.00
N LEU A 71 -24.26 3.00 2.99
CA LEU A 71 -25.59 2.41 2.80
C LEU A 71 -26.65 3.43 2.33
N LYS A 72 -26.52 4.69 2.76
CA LYS A 72 -27.41 5.78 2.36
C LYS A 72 -26.63 6.95 1.75
N LYS A 73 -27.27 7.62 0.80
CA LYS A 73 -26.76 8.90 0.26
C LYS A 73 -26.77 9.97 1.34
N GLY A 74 -25.81 10.89 1.25
CA GLY A 74 -25.72 12.04 2.15
C GLY A 74 -25.07 11.74 3.50
N ALA A 75 -24.37 10.60 3.64
CA ALA A 75 -23.53 10.36 4.81
C ALA A 75 -22.43 11.43 4.94
N LYS A 76 -22.13 11.84 6.17
CA LYS A 76 -21.21 12.94 6.48
C LYS A 76 -20.22 12.51 7.55
N LEU A 77 -18.99 12.99 7.44
CA LEU A 77 -17.99 12.91 8.49
C LEU A 77 -17.80 14.30 9.09
N ILE A 78 -17.73 14.38 10.41
CA ILE A 78 -17.70 15.65 11.15
C ILE A 78 -16.61 15.56 12.22
N LEU A 79 -15.83 16.62 12.36
CA LEU A 79 -14.94 16.83 13.50
C LEU A 79 -15.60 17.73 14.54
N ARG A 80 -15.49 17.38 15.81
CA ARG A 80 -15.98 18.18 16.93
C ARG A 80 -14.89 18.48 17.95
N ASN A 81 -14.80 19.74 18.36
CA ASN A 81 -13.94 20.20 19.44
C ASN A 81 -14.59 21.41 20.15
N ASN A 82 -14.92 21.28 21.43
CA ASN A 82 -15.37 22.37 22.32
C ASN A 82 -16.39 23.34 21.68
N GLY A 83 -17.44 22.80 21.06
CA GLY A 83 -18.50 23.59 20.39
C GLY A 83 -18.24 23.88 18.91
N THR A 84 -17.00 23.75 18.44
CA THR A 84 -16.65 23.82 17.02
C THR A 84 -17.10 22.54 16.31
N THR A 85 -17.80 22.70 15.18
CA THR A 85 -18.24 21.60 14.32
C THR A 85 -17.69 21.83 12.92
N VAL A 86 -16.83 20.94 12.44
CA VAL A 86 -16.20 21.04 11.12
C VAL A 86 -16.70 19.89 10.25
N PRO A 87 -17.61 20.15 9.28
CA PRO A 87 -18.04 19.14 8.34
C PRO A 87 -16.91 18.84 7.33
N LEU A 88 -16.70 17.57 7.03
CA LEU A 88 -15.70 17.12 6.06
C LEU A 88 -16.35 16.84 4.71
N ARG A 89 -15.60 17.10 3.63
CA ARG A 89 -16.07 16.87 2.26
C ARG A 89 -15.81 15.44 1.84
N LEU A 90 -16.83 14.72 1.37
CA LEU A 90 -16.68 13.35 0.88
C LEU A 90 -15.71 13.28 -0.31
N ILE A 91 -14.70 12.42 -0.22
CA ILE A 91 -13.78 12.06 -1.31
C ILE A 91 -14.27 10.77 -1.99
N ALA A 92 -14.48 9.71 -1.21
CA ALA A 92 -14.86 8.40 -1.71
C ALA A 92 -15.58 7.57 -0.63
N VAL A 93 -16.45 6.67 -1.06
CA VAL A 93 -17.13 5.71 -0.19
C VAL A 93 -17.34 4.39 -0.94
N ASP A 94 -17.13 3.28 -0.26
CA ASP A 94 -17.49 1.94 -0.72
C ASP A 94 -18.05 1.10 0.43
N ASP A 95 -18.15 -0.22 0.22
CA ASP A 95 -18.74 -1.17 1.17
C ASP A 95 -18.00 -1.21 2.52
N TYR A 96 -16.71 -0.88 2.53
CA TYR A 96 -15.83 -1.03 3.69
C TYR A 96 -15.13 0.24 4.16
N ASN A 97 -15.19 1.34 3.39
CA ASN A 97 -14.58 2.60 3.81
C ASN A 97 -15.37 3.87 3.42
N PHE A 98 -15.12 4.93 4.18
CA PHE A 98 -15.60 6.28 3.93
C PHE A 98 -14.44 7.26 4.10
N CYS A 99 -14.06 7.95 3.04
CA CYS A 99 -12.91 8.85 2.99
C CYS A 99 -13.38 10.28 2.76
N ALA A 100 -12.96 11.20 3.62
CA ALA A 100 -13.35 12.61 3.55
C ALA A 100 -12.14 13.53 3.73
N GLU A 101 -12.19 14.68 3.07
CA GLU A 101 -11.17 15.72 3.10
C GLU A 101 -11.34 16.60 4.34
N VAL A 102 -10.21 16.90 4.96
CA VAL A 102 -10.12 17.86 6.06
C VAL A 102 -9.94 19.26 5.46
N PRO A 103 -10.79 20.24 5.77
CA PRO A 103 -10.60 21.61 5.28
C PRO A 103 -9.22 22.16 5.64
N ASP A 104 -8.61 22.94 4.76
CA ASP A 104 -7.34 23.64 5.00
C ASP A 104 -7.43 24.68 6.12
N THR A 105 -8.63 25.19 6.42
CA THR A 105 -8.89 26.15 7.50
C THR A 105 -9.06 25.51 8.88
N VAL A 106 -9.00 24.18 9.01
CA VAL A 106 -9.17 23.54 10.33
C VAL A 106 -8.01 23.94 11.25
N VAL A 107 -8.32 24.22 12.52
CA VAL A 107 -7.31 24.55 13.52
C VAL A 107 -6.69 23.27 14.07
N VAL A 108 -5.38 23.27 14.30
CA VAL A 108 -4.68 22.16 14.94
C VAL A 108 -5.22 21.86 16.34
N GLY A 109 -5.23 20.59 16.72
CA GLY A 109 -5.69 20.11 18.03
C GLY A 109 -6.51 18.83 17.94
N GLY A 110 -6.97 18.34 19.09
CA GLY A 110 -7.74 17.11 19.20
C GLY A 110 -9.21 17.26 18.85
N TYR A 111 -9.76 16.35 18.06
CA TYR A 111 -11.16 16.31 17.67
C TYR A 111 -11.78 14.94 17.90
N GLN A 112 -13.04 14.94 18.29
CA GLN A 112 -13.89 13.76 18.17
C GLN A 112 -14.38 13.64 16.73
N VAL A 113 -14.28 12.44 16.16
CA VAL A 113 -14.77 12.14 14.82
C VAL A 113 -16.17 11.54 14.94
N GLU A 114 -17.15 12.16 14.29
CA GLU A 114 -18.53 11.70 14.22
C GLU A 114 -18.92 11.35 12.78
N PHE A 115 -19.40 10.12 12.58
CA PHE A 115 -20.00 9.68 11.34
C PHE A 115 -21.53 9.81 11.42
N LYS A 116 -22.14 10.40 10.40
CA LYS A 116 -23.59 10.50 10.25
C LYS A 116 -24.02 9.74 9.01
N SER A 117 -24.91 8.77 9.15
CA SER A 117 -25.27 7.86 8.06
C SER A 117 -26.24 8.43 7.01
N GLY A 118 -26.62 9.70 7.06
CA GLY A 118 -27.45 10.37 6.05
C GLY A 118 -28.50 11.32 6.60
N GLU A 119 -29.24 11.98 5.70
CA GLU A 119 -30.34 12.89 6.04
C GLU A 119 -31.64 12.09 6.20
N SER A 120 -31.92 11.61 7.42
CA SER A 120 -33.15 10.88 7.74
C SER A 120 -33.48 11.01 9.22
N PRO A 121 -34.77 10.97 9.63
CA PRO A 121 -35.15 10.92 11.04
C PRO A 121 -34.59 9.70 11.79
N THR A 122 -34.07 8.68 11.10
CA THR A 122 -33.38 7.52 11.67
C THR A 122 -31.87 7.50 11.38
N GLY A 123 -31.31 8.61 10.89
CA GLY A 123 -29.86 8.76 10.68
C GLY A 123 -29.13 8.57 11.99
N GLU A 124 -28.18 7.64 12.03
CA GLU A 124 -27.40 7.38 13.23
C GLU A 124 -26.14 8.23 13.23
N ASN A 125 -25.90 8.85 14.38
CA ASN A 125 -24.62 9.48 14.69
C ASN A 125 -23.79 8.44 15.43
N VAL A 126 -22.65 8.08 14.85
CA VAL A 126 -21.68 7.17 15.45
C VAL A 126 -20.45 7.97 15.81
N VAL A 127 -20.05 7.93 17.08
CA VAL A 127 -18.72 8.39 17.49
C VAL A 127 -17.72 7.38 16.94
N ALA A 128 -16.97 7.80 15.92
CA ALA A 128 -16.03 6.96 15.19
C ALA A 128 -14.68 6.85 15.91
N GLY A 129 -14.32 7.84 16.71
CA GLY A 129 -13.06 7.88 17.45
C GLY A 129 -12.59 9.29 17.74
N LYS A 130 -11.29 9.45 18.00
CA LYS A 130 -10.61 10.73 18.17
C LYS A 130 -9.44 10.82 17.20
N VAL A 131 -9.19 12.01 16.68
CA VAL A 131 -8.06 12.31 15.80
C VAL A 131 -7.38 13.60 16.25
N GLU A 132 -6.06 13.65 16.18
CA GLU A 132 -5.31 14.88 16.31
C GLU A 132 -5.14 15.51 14.93
N ILE A 133 -5.54 16.77 14.80
CA ILE A 133 -5.18 17.59 13.65
C ILE A 133 -3.84 18.25 13.97
N VAL A 134 -2.82 17.89 13.21
CA VAL A 134 -1.45 18.36 13.39
C VAL A 134 -1.03 19.26 12.24
N THR A 135 -0.05 20.12 12.48
CA THR A 135 0.58 20.89 11.40
C THR A 135 1.13 19.94 10.36
N SER A 136 0.88 20.23 9.07
CA SER A 136 1.45 19.44 7.98
C SER A 136 2.97 19.35 8.16
N PRO A 137 3.53 18.13 8.25
CA PRO A 137 4.97 18.00 8.43
C PRO A 137 5.67 18.62 7.22
N LYS A 138 6.74 19.38 7.50
CA LYS A 138 7.54 20.01 6.45
C LYS A 138 8.20 18.92 5.62
N GLN A 139 7.61 18.58 4.48
CA GLN A 139 8.19 17.62 3.56
C GLN A 139 9.36 18.28 2.82
N LEU A 140 10.55 17.71 2.97
CA LEU A 140 11.70 18.13 2.17
C LEU A 140 11.49 17.63 0.74
N ASN A 141 11.30 18.57 -0.19
CA ASN A 141 11.03 18.26 -1.60
C ASN A 141 12.29 18.29 -2.47
N LYS A 142 13.48 18.32 -1.85
CA LYS A 142 14.74 18.26 -2.60
C LYS A 142 14.85 16.91 -3.28
N VAL A 143 15.09 16.95 -4.59
CA VAL A 143 15.18 15.77 -5.44
C VAL A 143 16.63 15.35 -5.61
N TYR A 144 16.89 14.04 -5.46
CA TYR A 144 18.17 13.39 -5.69
C TYR A 144 17.96 12.34 -6.79
N ASN A 145 18.39 12.62 -8.03
CA ASN A 145 18.26 11.63 -9.08
C ASN A 145 19.30 10.53 -8.88
N VAL A 146 18.88 9.27 -8.97
CA VAL A 146 19.80 8.13 -8.86
C VAL A 146 20.85 8.11 -9.98
N THR A 147 20.54 8.72 -11.13
CA THR A 147 21.46 8.89 -12.27
C THR A 147 22.64 9.81 -11.94
N ASP A 148 22.41 10.84 -11.12
CA ASP A 148 23.46 11.76 -10.66
C ASP A 148 24.43 11.05 -9.71
N SER A 149 23.99 9.93 -9.13
CA SER A 149 24.79 9.06 -8.25
C SER A 149 25.43 7.88 -8.98
N GLY A 150 25.21 7.75 -10.30
CA GLY A 150 25.83 6.74 -11.16
C GLY A 150 24.93 5.59 -11.60
N ALA A 151 23.66 5.55 -11.16
CA ALA A 151 22.73 4.51 -11.57
C ALA A 151 22.37 4.69 -13.05
N LYS A 152 22.30 3.58 -13.80
CA LYS A 152 21.98 3.63 -15.23
C LYS A 152 20.63 2.96 -15.47
N PRO A 153 19.63 3.66 -16.04
CA PRO A 153 18.35 3.05 -16.37
C PRO A 153 18.54 2.02 -17.47
N GLY A 154 18.22 0.76 -17.19
CA GLY A 154 18.16 -0.32 -18.15
C GLY A 154 16.91 -0.24 -19.05
N GLN A 155 17.01 -0.85 -20.22
CA GLN A 155 15.88 -1.07 -21.13
C GLN A 155 14.96 -2.19 -20.61
N PRO A 156 13.73 -2.36 -21.16
CA PRO A 156 12.74 -3.27 -20.60
C PRO A 156 13.13 -4.76 -20.61
N ASP A 157 13.94 -5.16 -21.58
CA ASP A 157 14.60 -6.47 -21.66
C ASP A 157 15.58 -6.74 -20.51
N ALA A 158 15.88 -5.71 -19.71
CA ALA A 158 16.67 -5.87 -18.50
C ALA A 158 15.88 -6.44 -17.30
N ILE A 159 14.55 -6.58 -17.39
CA ILE A 159 13.81 -7.31 -16.36
C ILE A 159 14.12 -8.81 -16.49
N GLN A 160 14.79 -9.35 -15.49
CA GLN A 160 15.23 -10.75 -15.44
C GLN A 160 14.57 -11.43 -14.23
N TYR A 161 13.27 -11.22 -14.09
CA TYR A 161 12.49 -11.73 -12.97
C TYR A 161 12.32 -13.24 -13.03
N TYR A 162 12.18 -13.81 -14.23
CA TYR A 162 12.06 -15.25 -14.42
C TYR A 162 13.34 -15.99 -14.10
N THR A 163 14.48 -15.45 -14.55
CA THR A 163 15.80 -16.07 -14.35
C THR A 163 16.34 -15.75 -12.95
N GLY A 164 15.99 -14.60 -12.37
CA GLY A 164 16.61 -14.10 -11.15
C GLY A 164 18.07 -13.68 -11.37
N MET A 165 18.51 -13.53 -12.63
CA MET A 165 19.91 -13.37 -12.97
C MET A 165 20.20 -11.98 -13.53
N LYS A 166 21.41 -11.48 -13.30
CA LYS A 166 21.91 -10.28 -13.97
C LYS A 166 22.34 -10.59 -15.41
N ALA A 167 21.88 -9.83 -16.40
CA ALA A 167 22.40 -9.92 -17.76
C ALA A 167 23.82 -9.32 -17.87
N LEU A 168 24.61 -9.77 -18.86
CA LEU A 168 26.03 -9.39 -19.01
C LEU A 168 26.27 -7.88 -19.15
N ASP A 169 25.35 -7.19 -19.81
CA ASP A 169 25.38 -5.76 -20.12
C ASP A 169 24.68 -4.90 -19.05
N GLN A 170 24.07 -5.53 -18.04
CA GLN A 170 23.41 -4.80 -16.96
C GLN A 170 24.42 -4.22 -15.97
N VAL A 171 24.09 -3.05 -15.47
CA VAL A 171 24.85 -2.39 -14.40
C VAL A 171 24.10 -2.55 -13.10
N ASP A 172 24.80 -3.05 -12.09
CA ASP A 172 24.28 -3.11 -10.73
C ASP A 172 24.20 -1.69 -10.17
N SER A 173 22.98 -1.25 -9.85
CA SER A 173 22.69 0.11 -9.38
C SER A 173 22.67 0.23 -7.86
N THR A 174 22.91 -0.86 -7.11
CA THR A 174 22.79 -0.91 -5.64
C THR A 174 23.57 0.22 -4.95
N GLU A 175 24.87 0.33 -5.22
CA GLU A 175 25.73 1.34 -4.59
C GLU A 175 25.35 2.77 -4.99
N SER A 176 24.94 2.97 -6.24
CA SER A 176 24.53 4.29 -6.74
C SER A 176 23.22 4.75 -6.10
N ILE A 177 22.27 3.83 -5.92
CA ILE A 177 21.00 4.07 -5.24
C ILE A 177 21.25 4.34 -3.76
N GLN A 178 22.07 3.54 -3.09
CA GLN A 178 22.41 3.75 -1.68
C GLN A 178 23.10 5.10 -1.46
N LYS A 179 23.96 5.53 -2.39
CA LYS A 179 24.59 6.86 -2.35
C LYS A 179 23.55 7.99 -2.41
N ALA A 180 22.56 7.89 -3.30
CA ALA A 180 21.48 8.87 -3.40
C ALA A 180 20.61 8.90 -2.12
N LEU A 181 20.25 7.74 -1.59
CA LEU A 181 19.53 7.58 -0.31
C LEU A 181 20.29 8.23 0.84
N ASN A 182 21.59 7.95 0.96
CA ASN A 182 22.44 8.53 1.99
C ASN A 182 22.56 10.06 1.86
N ALA A 183 22.62 10.59 0.64
CA ALA A 183 22.66 12.04 0.40
C ALA A 183 21.37 12.75 0.83
N ALA A 184 20.21 12.14 0.53
CA ALA A 184 18.91 12.61 1.00
C ALA A 184 18.81 12.54 2.53
N GLY A 185 19.17 11.41 3.13
CA GLY A 185 19.18 11.23 4.59
C GLY A 185 20.06 12.25 5.32
N LYS A 186 21.27 12.52 4.83
CA LYS A 186 22.17 13.56 5.37
C LYS A 186 21.58 14.97 5.33
N SER A 187 20.60 15.20 4.44
CA SER A 187 19.91 16.48 4.31
C SER A 187 18.62 16.55 5.16
N GLY A 188 18.37 15.53 5.99
CA GLY A 188 17.17 15.41 6.83
C GLY A 188 15.96 14.79 6.12
N GLY A 189 16.14 14.28 4.90
CA GLY A 189 15.06 13.75 4.07
C GLY A 189 15.10 14.30 2.64
N GLY A 190 14.14 13.87 1.82
CA GLY A 190 14.07 14.25 0.41
C GLY A 190 13.40 13.20 -0.46
N VAL A 191 13.35 13.48 -1.76
CA VAL A 191 12.90 12.53 -2.76
C VAL A 191 14.11 11.96 -3.48
N VAL A 192 14.34 10.66 -3.36
CA VAL A 192 15.26 9.93 -4.24
C VAL A 192 14.47 9.49 -5.46
N TYR A 193 14.73 10.15 -6.58
CA TYR A 193 13.97 9.99 -7.81
C TYR A 193 14.63 9.02 -8.77
N PHE A 194 13.81 8.13 -9.30
CA PHE A 194 14.16 7.12 -10.29
C PHE A 194 13.47 7.48 -11.61
N PRO A 195 14.20 8.03 -12.59
CA PRO A 195 13.70 8.18 -13.94
C PRO A 195 13.14 6.88 -14.51
N ARG A 196 12.47 7.00 -15.67
CA ARG A 196 12.01 5.83 -16.42
C ARG A 196 13.19 4.91 -16.70
N GLY A 197 13.14 3.69 -16.17
CA GLY A 197 14.23 2.73 -16.27
C GLY A 197 14.00 1.46 -15.47
N ILE A 198 14.74 0.41 -15.83
CA ILE A 198 14.93 -0.75 -14.98
C ILE A 198 16.25 -0.60 -14.24
N TYR A 199 16.20 -0.65 -12.92
CA TYR A 199 17.36 -0.58 -12.05
C TYR A 199 17.59 -1.95 -11.43
N VAL A 200 18.73 -2.56 -11.74
CA VAL A 200 19.10 -3.88 -11.23
C VAL A 200 19.80 -3.71 -9.88
N LEU A 201 19.40 -4.49 -8.88
CA LEU A 201 20.01 -4.48 -7.55
C LEU A 201 20.44 -5.89 -7.16
N SER A 202 21.60 -6.01 -6.53
CA SER A 202 22.13 -7.27 -6.01
C SER A 202 22.04 -7.40 -4.50
N LYS A 203 21.62 -6.33 -3.79
CA LYS A 203 21.45 -6.32 -2.34
C LYS A 203 20.29 -5.41 -1.97
N GLY A 204 19.74 -5.61 -0.78
CA GLY A 204 18.77 -4.69 -0.20
C GLY A 204 19.34 -3.28 -0.03
N VAL A 205 18.47 -2.28 -0.05
CA VAL A 205 18.82 -0.88 0.19
C VAL A 205 18.22 -0.38 1.50
N GLU A 206 18.97 0.46 2.19
CA GLU A 206 18.54 1.11 3.42
C GLU A 206 18.09 2.55 3.16
N VAL A 207 16.87 2.86 3.59
CA VAL A 207 16.18 4.12 3.36
C VAL A 207 16.19 4.92 4.67
N PRO A 208 16.89 6.06 4.71
CA PRO A 208 16.88 6.92 5.88
C PRO A 208 15.48 7.49 6.16
N ALA A 209 15.20 7.84 7.42
CA ALA A 209 13.98 8.54 7.78
C ALA A 209 13.82 9.86 7.00
N GLY A 210 12.58 10.21 6.66
CA GLY A 210 12.22 11.39 5.88
C GLY A 210 12.50 11.25 4.36
N VAL A 211 12.97 10.09 3.90
CA VAL A 211 13.27 9.86 2.48
C VAL A 211 12.12 9.15 1.76
N ILE A 212 11.83 9.57 0.54
CA ILE A 212 10.85 8.94 -0.35
C ILE A 212 11.57 8.41 -1.58
N LEU A 213 11.42 7.12 -1.86
CA LEU A 213 11.80 6.51 -3.13
C LEU A 213 10.64 6.71 -4.10
N ARG A 214 10.87 7.43 -5.20
CA ARG A 214 9.82 7.72 -6.18
C ARG A 214 10.27 7.38 -7.59
N GLY A 215 9.51 6.54 -8.28
CA GLY A 215 9.69 6.32 -9.72
C GLY A 215 8.89 7.28 -10.60
N ALA A 216 9.07 7.18 -11.91
CA ALA A 216 8.26 7.89 -12.91
C ALA A 216 6.85 7.28 -13.08
N GLY A 217 6.59 6.12 -12.45
CA GLY A 217 5.34 5.40 -12.50
C GLY A 217 5.55 3.88 -12.38
N ARG A 218 4.57 3.16 -11.84
CA ARG A 218 4.65 1.68 -11.70
C ARG A 218 4.73 0.91 -13.03
N GLY A 219 4.41 1.57 -14.16
CA GLY A 219 4.63 1.06 -15.52
C GLY A 219 5.90 1.60 -16.19
N GLN A 220 6.64 2.50 -15.53
CA GLN A 220 7.79 3.24 -16.10
C GLN A 220 9.09 3.06 -15.33
N THR A 221 9.05 2.65 -14.07
CA THR A 221 10.23 2.43 -13.25
C THR A 221 10.11 1.09 -12.57
N ALA A 222 11.14 0.24 -12.70
CA ALA A 222 11.24 -1.02 -11.99
C ALA A 222 12.56 -1.13 -11.23
N LEU A 223 12.47 -1.53 -9.97
CA LEU A 223 13.60 -2.02 -9.19
C LEU A 223 13.58 -3.55 -9.26
N SER A 224 14.62 -4.14 -9.82
CA SER A 224 14.71 -5.58 -10.08
C SER A 224 15.87 -6.18 -9.29
N TRP A 225 15.57 -6.93 -8.24
CA TRP A 225 16.57 -7.67 -7.48
C TRP A 225 16.93 -8.97 -8.18
N VAL A 226 18.23 -9.18 -8.37
CA VAL A 226 18.82 -10.43 -8.87
C VAL A 226 19.35 -11.24 -7.69
N ASP A 227 19.32 -12.56 -7.85
CA ASP A 227 19.78 -13.53 -6.86
C ASP A 227 21.18 -14.07 -7.20
N ASP A 228 21.59 -13.99 -8.47
CA ASP A 228 22.85 -14.54 -8.94
C ASP A 228 23.84 -13.47 -9.42
N GLN A 229 25.07 -13.52 -8.88
CA GLN A 229 26.25 -12.80 -9.38
C GLN A 229 27.32 -13.73 -9.95
N LEU A 230 27.06 -15.04 -10.03
CA LEU A 230 28.04 -16.05 -10.43
C LEU A 230 28.32 -16.03 -11.94
N PRO A 231 29.55 -16.38 -12.35
CA PRO A 231 29.90 -16.57 -13.75
C PRO A 231 29.19 -17.80 -14.33
N ARG A 232 28.80 -17.67 -15.60
CA ARG A 232 28.10 -18.69 -16.37
C ARG A 232 29.04 -19.84 -16.71
N GLU A 233 28.68 -21.08 -16.41
CA GLU A 233 29.22 -22.22 -17.16
C GLU A 233 28.45 -22.36 -18.47
N LYS A 234 29.19 -22.50 -19.58
CA LYS A 234 28.67 -22.46 -20.96
C LYS A 234 27.83 -23.69 -21.32
N GLU A 235 27.76 -24.69 -20.45
CA GLU A 235 27.54 -26.08 -20.87
C GLU A 235 26.09 -26.56 -20.92
N ASP A 236 25.11 -25.88 -20.32
CA ASP A 236 23.71 -26.33 -20.40
C ASP A 236 22.77 -25.23 -20.89
N LEU A 237 22.92 -24.87 -22.18
CA LEU A 237 21.88 -24.15 -22.92
C LEU A 237 20.71 -25.12 -23.22
N VAL A 238 19.80 -25.30 -22.27
CA VAL A 238 18.54 -26.01 -22.59
C VAL A 238 17.69 -25.07 -23.44
N LYS A 239 17.60 -25.37 -24.74
CA LYS A 239 16.62 -24.74 -25.65
C LYS A 239 15.22 -25.10 -25.16
N LEU A 240 14.52 -24.15 -24.54
CA LEU A 240 13.07 -24.30 -24.35
C LEU A 240 12.35 -24.18 -25.70
N MET A 241 11.15 -24.76 -25.79
CA MET A 241 10.30 -24.83 -27.00
C MET A 241 9.89 -23.46 -27.60
N TRP A 242 10.38 -22.35 -27.05
CA TRP A 242 10.06 -20.98 -27.47
C TRP A 242 11.29 -20.06 -27.58
N GLY A 243 12.50 -20.61 -27.70
CA GLY A 243 13.69 -19.85 -28.07
C GLY A 243 14.43 -19.13 -26.92
N SER A 244 13.97 -19.24 -25.67
CA SER A 244 14.70 -18.72 -24.51
C SER A 244 15.77 -19.72 -24.05
N LEU A 245 16.99 -19.20 -23.84
CA LEU A 245 18.11 -19.94 -23.26
C LEU A 245 18.02 -19.84 -21.74
N LEU A 246 17.86 -20.96 -21.04
CA LEU A 246 18.00 -21.00 -19.58
C LEU A 246 19.39 -21.53 -19.22
N PHE A 247 20.11 -20.79 -18.39
CA PHE A 247 21.25 -21.32 -17.66
C PHE A 247 20.71 -22.13 -16.47
N LYS A 248 21.33 -23.27 -16.16
CA LYS A 248 21.03 -24.01 -14.93
C LYS A 248 21.58 -23.20 -13.75
N PRO A 249 20.75 -22.68 -12.83
CA PRO A 249 21.27 -22.01 -11.64
C PRO A 249 22.07 -23.02 -10.82
N ILE A 250 23.27 -22.62 -10.39
CA ILE A 250 24.08 -23.42 -9.47
C ILE A 250 23.51 -23.15 -8.06
N PRO A 251 22.89 -24.13 -7.38
CA PRO A 251 22.41 -23.93 -6.03
C PRO A 251 23.62 -23.77 -5.10
N ASP A 252 23.85 -22.56 -4.61
CA ASP A 252 24.89 -22.29 -3.63
C ASP A 252 24.26 -22.08 -2.24
N PRO A 253 24.51 -22.97 -1.26
CA PRO A 253 24.13 -22.78 0.14
C PRO A 253 24.68 -21.50 0.78
N GLN A 254 25.72 -20.88 0.20
CA GLN A 254 26.31 -19.62 0.67
C GLN A 254 25.58 -18.38 0.15
N ASN A 255 24.74 -18.51 -0.89
CA ASN A 255 23.98 -17.39 -1.46
C ASN A 255 22.63 -17.26 -0.76
N ALA A 256 22.67 -16.69 0.46
CA ALA A 256 21.49 -16.54 1.29
C ALA A 256 20.48 -15.57 0.67
N ALA A 257 19.20 -15.90 0.77
CA ALA A 257 18.09 -15.03 0.34
C ALA A 257 18.25 -13.61 0.88
N HIS A 258 17.92 -12.61 0.04
CA HIS A 258 17.94 -11.20 0.43
C HIS A 258 17.17 -11.02 1.75
N PRO A 259 17.81 -10.58 2.85
CA PRO A 259 17.13 -10.44 4.13
C PRO A 259 15.98 -9.43 4.04
N TYR A 260 16.15 -8.40 3.21
CA TYR A 260 15.16 -7.41 2.83
C TYR A 260 15.50 -6.85 1.44
N LEU A 261 14.52 -6.28 0.73
CA LEU A 261 14.78 -5.51 -0.50
C LEU A 261 14.91 -4.03 -0.18
N ILE A 262 13.99 -3.51 0.62
CA ILE A 262 13.98 -2.12 1.07
C ILE A 262 13.78 -2.15 2.58
N ARG A 263 14.68 -1.52 3.35
CA ARG A 263 14.57 -1.41 4.81
C ARG A 263 14.70 0.04 5.25
N GLY A 264 14.00 0.45 6.30
CA GLY A 264 14.24 1.75 6.93
C GLY A 264 13.78 1.80 8.39
N PRO A 265 14.27 2.76 9.18
CA PRO A 265 13.99 2.84 10.62
C PRO A 265 12.57 3.34 10.95
N GLY A 266 11.73 3.61 9.95
CA GLY A 266 10.45 4.32 10.06
C GLY A 266 10.44 5.64 9.28
N HIS A 267 9.26 6.20 9.01
CA HIS A 267 9.09 7.48 8.30
C HIS A 267 9.73 7.55 6.91
N PHE A 268 9.50 6.55 6.06
CA PHE A 268 9.93 6.60 4.66
C PHE A 268 8.80 6.27 3.69
N GLY A 269 8.96 6.67 2.43
CA GLY A 269 7.98 6.44 1.38
C GLY A 269 8.53 5.59 0.24
N VAL A 270 7.67 4.78 -0.36
CA VAL A 270 7.89 4.12 -1.64
C VAL A 270 6.70 4.45 -2.53
N GLU A 271 6.96 5.13 -3.64
CA GLU A 271 5.95 5.69 -4.52
C GLU A 271 6.26 5.41 -6.00
N ASP A 272 5.21 5.20 -6.79
CA ASP A 272 5.28 5.31 -8.27
C ASP A 272 6.32 4.41 -8.95
N LEU A 273 6.52 3.20 -8.46
CA LEU A 273 7.47 2.25 -9.05
C LEU A 273 6.99 0.80 -8.92
N ALA A 274 7.65 -0.09 -9.66
CA ALA A 274 7.49 -1.53 -9.50
C ALA A 274 8.70 -2.15 -8.80
N ILE A 275 8.44 -3.20 -8.01
CA ILE A 275 9.44 -3.99 -7.30
C ILE A 275 9.33 -5.43 -7.78
N TYR A 276 10.44 -5.96 -8.30
CA TYR A 276 10.59 -7.33 -8.75
C TYR A 276 11.72 -7.98 -7.97
N ALA A 277 11.46 -9.14 -7.38
CA ALA A 277 12.50 -9.90 -6.71
C ALA A 277 12.16 -11.38 -6.61
N VAL A 278 13.20 -12.21 -6.69
CA VAL A 278 13.17 -13.62 -6.28
C VAL A 278 14.10 -13.83 -5.09
N ASN A 279 13.94 -14.95 -4.38
CA ASN A 279 14.79 -15.36 -3.26
C ASN A 279 15.02 -14.25 -2.20
N HIS A 280 13.96 -13.83 -1.53
CA HIS A 280 14.02 -12.80 -0.48
C HIS A 280 13.26 -13.24 0.77
N ARG A 281 13.57 -12.63 1.92
CA ARG A 281 12.84 -12.84 3.19
C ARG A 281 11.79 -11.78 3.43
N ALA A 282 12.13 -10.50 3.26
CA ALA A 282 11.21 -9.36 3.39
C ALA A 282 11.24 -8.49 2.12
N GLY A 283 10.09 -7.96 1.71
CA GLY A 283 10.00 -7.01 0.60
C GLY A 283 10.40 -5.62 1.06
N ILE A 284 9.46 -4.93 1.71
CA ILE A 284 9.68 -3.68 2.42
C ILE A 284 9.63 -3.96 3.91
N LEU A 285 10.65 -3.56 4.65
CA LEU A 285 10.79 -3.79 6.08
C LEU A 285 10.95 -2.45 6.82
N SER A 286 10.03 -2.16 7.75
CA SER A 286 10.27 -1.14 8.77
C SER A 286 10.97 -1.80 9.95
N ASP A 287 11.90 -1.10 10.58
CA ASP A 287 12.36 -1.49 11.92
C ASP A 287 11.20 -1.50 12.91
N PHE A 288 11.37 -2.20 14.02
CA PHE A 288 10.36 -2.29 15.07
C PHE A 288 10.39 -1.05 15.97
N PRO A 289 9.23 -0.61 16.51
CA PRO A 289 9.14 0.50 17.47
C PRO A 289 10.10 0.37 18.65
N ASP A 290 10.33 -0.86 19.13
CA ASP A 290 11.23 -1.16 20.24
C ASP A 290 12.72 -0.92 19.92
N THR A 291 13.08 -0.95 18.64
CA THR A 291 14.47 -0.77 18.16
C THR A 291 14.72 0.58 17.49
N ALA A 292 13.65 1.29 17.12
CA ALA A 292 13.72 2.57 16.43
C ALA A 292 12.55 3.47 16.89
N PRO A 293 12.79 4.44 17.80
CA PRO A 293 11.81 5.44 18.18
C PRO A 293 11.39 6.26 16.95
N GLY A 294 10.20 5.98 16.40
CA GLY A 294 9.72 6.52 15.11
C GLY A 294 9.42 5.46 14.04
N ALA A 295 9.64 4.17 14.32
CA ALA A 295 9.21 3.08 13.43
C ALA A 295 7.68 3.07 13.22
N GLY A 296 7.25 2.67 12.01
CA GLY A 296 5.83 2.42 11.69
C GLY A 296 5.21 3.34 10.63
N TYR A 297 5.77 4.52 10.37
CA TYR A 297 5.23 5.45 9.36
C TYR A 297 5.80 5.17 7.97
N VAL A 298 5.39 4.06 7.35
CA VAL A 298 5.81 3.71 5.99
C VAL A 298 4.68 3.99 5.01
N LYS A 299 4.92 4.88 4.05
CA LYS A 299 3.96 5.17 2.98
C LYS A 299 4.26 4.32 1.77
N ILE A 300 3.31 3.50 1.35
CA ILE A 300 3.38 2.74 0.09
C ILE A 300 2.27 3.25 -0.82
N HIS A 301 2.62 3.87 -1.95
CA HIS A 301 1.64 4.54 -2.80
C HIS A 301 1.87 4.25 -4.28
N ARG A 302 0.86 3.67 -4.94
CA ARG A 302 0.92 3.28 -6.36
C ARG A 302 2.13 2.41 -6.70
N VAL A 303 2.51 1.54 -5.78
CA VAL A 303 3.60 0.57 -5.97
C VAL A 303 3.03 -0.74 -6.51
N LEU A 304 3.70 -1.33 -7.50
CA LEU A 304 3.46 -2.72 -7.87
C LEU A 304 4.55 -3.61 -7.28
N MET A 305 4.17 -4.70 -6.62
CA MET A 305 5.14 -5.65 -6.07
C MET A 305 4.89 -7.02 -6.68
N ARG A 306 5.92 -7.59 -7.30
CA ARG A 306 5.90 -8.98 -7.77
C ARG A 306 7.09 -9.71 -7.17
N LEU A 307 6.81 -10.35 -6.05
CA LEU A 307 7.81 -10.93 -5.18
C LEU A 307 7.65 -12.44 -5.12
N ASN A 308 8.75 -13.16 -5.21
CA ASN A 308 8.79 -14.60 -4.99
C ASN A 308 9.84 -14.92 -3.92
N ARG A 309 9.40 -15.50 -2.81
CA ARG A 309 10.25 -15.82 -1.67
C ARG A 309 11.33 -16.86 -1.99
N PHE A 310 11.16 -17.64 -3.05
CA PHE A 310 12.02 -18.77 -3.40
C PHE A 310 12.62 -18.61 -4.80
N ILE A 311 13.82 -19.17 -5.01
CA ILE A 311 14.33 -19.43 -6.36
C ILE A 311 13.67 -20.70 -6.90
N ASN A 312 13.10 -20.63 -8.10
CA ASN A 312 12.32 -21.74 -8.64
C ASN A 312 13.21 -22.87 -9.13
N VAL A 313 13.40 -23.88 -8.29
CA VAL A 313 13.87 -25.19 -8.71
C VAL A 313 12.69 -25.95 -9.36
N GLN A 314 12.68 -25.94 -10.69
CA GLN A 314 12.15 -26.99 -11.59
C GLN A 314 10.72 -26.96 -12.17
N ARG A 315 9.70 -26.17 -11.77
CA ARG A 315 8.32 -26.45 -12.30
C ARG A 315 7.29 -25.35 -12.62
N THR A 316 7.67 -24.08 -12.82
CA THR A 316 6.64 -23.00 -12.95
C THR A 316 6.88 -21.97 -14.07
N GLY A 317 7.60 -22.33 -15.15
CA GLY A 317 8.01 -21.39 -16.20
C GLY A 317 6.93 -20.49 -16.83
N ARG A 318 5.65 -20.91 -16.84
CA ARG A 318 4.56 -20.10 -17.44
C ARG A 318 4.20 -18.85 -16.64
N HIS A 319 4.06 -18.95 -15.32
CA HIS A 319 3.56 -17.84 -14.50
C HIS A 319 4.52 -16.65 -14.42
N TYR A 320 5.80 -16.84 -14.72
CA TYR A 320 6.83 -15.79 -14.66
C TYR A 320 7.01 -15.09 -16.00
N ALA A 321 6.89 -15.80 -17.13
CA ALA A 321 6.88 -15.18 -18.46
C ALA A 321 5.73 -14.17 -18.60
N ASP A 322 4.54 -14.55 -18.14
CA ASP A 322 3.35 -13.67 -18.14
C ASP A 322 3.58 -12.40 -17.30
N ALA A 323 4.48 -12.45 -16.31
CA ALA A 323 4.82 -11.32 -15.45
C ALA A 323 5.57 -10.21 -16.16
N GLU A 324 6.63 -10.63 -16.85
CA GLU A 324 7.51 -9.77 -17.60
C GLU A 324 6.73 -9.24 -18.79
N GLU A 325 5.98 -10.09 -19.50
CA GLU A 325 5.12 -9.66 -20.59
C GLU A 325 4.08 -8.61 -20.15
N ALA A 326 3.42 -8.81 -19.00
CA ALA A 326 2.48 -7.83 -18.47
C ALA A 326 3.14 -6.50 -18.07
N PHE A 327 4.39 -6.54 -17.59
CA PHE A 327 5.17 -5.33 -17.36
C PHE A 327 5.56 -4.64 -18.67
N LEU A 328 6.15 -5.40 -19.60
CA LEU A 328 6.59 -4.93 -20.91
C LEU A 328 5.44 -4.31 -21.71
N ARG A 329 4.25 -4.89 -21.62
CA ARG A 329 3.04 -4.35 -22.24
C ARG A 329 2.71 -2.97 -21.68
N ARG A 330 2.59 -2.84 -20.36
CA ARG A 330 2.33 -1.54 -19.70
C ARG A 330 3.42 -0.52 -20.00
N TRP A 331 4.67 -0.96 -20.01
CA TRP A 331 5.80 -0.12 -20.35
C TRP A 331 5.71 0.44 -21.78
N LYS A 332 5.31 -0.39 -22.76
CA LYS A 332 5.16 0.01 -24.16
C LYS A 332 3.94 0.91 -24.37
N ASP A 333 2.84 0.63 -23.67
CA ASP A 333 1.57 1.34 -23.82
C ASP A 333 1.61 2.74 -23.17
N GLU A 334 2.49 2.98 -22.19
CA GLU A 334 2.63 4.29 -21.54
C GLU A 334 3.50 5.27 -22.35
N PRO A 335 3.06 6.54 -22.54
CA PRO A 335 3.82 7.56 -23.27
C PRO A 335 5.23 7.75 -22.69
N LYS A 336 6.23 7.88 -23.56
CA LYS A 336 7.64 8.11 -23.17
C LYS A 336 7.88 9.45 -22.46
N GLY A 337 6.89 10.35 -22.47
CA GLY A 337 6.90 11.59 -21.68
C GLY A 337 5.81 11.54 -20.62
N GLY A 338 6.21 11.50 -19.36
CA GLY A 338 5.35 11.77 -18.21
C GLY A 338 6.04 12.80 -17.33
N ALA A 339 5.38 13.93 -17.15
CA ALA A 339 5.74 15.01 -16.22
C ALA A 339 5.55 14.60 -14.76
#